data_AF-A0A0M1JIQ2-F1
#
_entry.id   AF-A0A0M1JIQ2-F1
#
_cell.length_a   1.000
_cell.length_b   1.000
_cell.length_c   1.000
_cell.angle_alpha   90.00
_cell.angle_beta   90.00
_cell.angle_gamma   90.00
#
_symmetry.space_group_name_H-M   'P 1'
#
loop_
_entity.id
_entity.type
_entity.pdbx_description
1 polymer ?
#
loop_
_entity_poly.entity_id
_entity_poly.type
_entity_poly.pdbx_seq_one_letter_code
_entity_poly.pdbx_strand_id
1 'polypeptide(L)'
;MSSITTSNTTPPTIKFIPLLLAAVLIFWGWHIDIWWLGILLAILAAVPNYLSGYWEFKIQEKQRVADLCSLLVLLTGGYLYFTLPRLGDALILTVQWMPVLFFPLLAIQLYSNKQETELSVLFLSLRKQPASNRGNIDLRPLYILVCLLGAAMITPPNDTYYIAISIISAWIFWHYRTKRTAWWRWIIAIVLALGIGYSINIGLIKLQTLIEDQVVSLIIRNFIVNTNPYRTTTAIGTVRQLKLSEQIQIRVWPESKLLSTSLLRSNNFTRYKNGIWMTNLSRFKTLHNNIQGTPLIGTGNSKHWIKIAMALQAGKGLLPLPNGSRQLQGLEGAVLTQNVYGVIKISEGPGFAQYRVGYQNFETMAPPTQSDLQVPIQEIPAIDQILQEIQLHKNSPSQALTQIRKLFQHKFDYSLDLTATADKKRTAI
;
A
#
# COMPACT_ATOMS: atom_id res chain seq x y z
N MET A 1 51.63 39.71 3.92
CA MET A 1 50.61 38.78 4.45
C MET A 1 49.25 39.38 4.17
N SER A 2 48.58 38.86 3.15
CA SER A 2 47.35 39.39 2.57
C SER A 2 46.14 39.14 3.49
N SER A 3 45.46 40.23 3.82
CA SER A 3 44.17 40.26 4.52
C SER A 3 43.09 39.62 3.66
N ILE A 4 42.53 38.51 4.15
CA ILE A 4 41.34 37.88 3.57
C ILE A 4 40.14 38.74 3.98
N THR A 5 39.69 39.59 3.06
CA THR A 5 38.40 40.26 3.12
C THR A 5 37.30 39.21 2.98
N THR A 6 36.63 38.89 4.09
CA THR A 6 35.39 38.14 4.09
C THR A 6 34.30 39.01 3.45
N SER A 7 34.00 38.75 2.18
CA SER A 7 32.82 39.29 1.54
C SER A 7 31.59 38.71 2.22
N ASN A 8 30.93 39.53 3.04
CA ASN A 8 29.56 39.28 3.51
C ASN A 8 28.65 39.24 2.28
N THR A 9 28.55 38.08 1.66
CA THR A 9 27.53 37.78 0.66
C THR A 9 26.23 37.61 1.43
N THR A 10 25.43 38.66 1.49
CA THR A 10 24.03 38.57 1.88
C THR A 10 23.37 37.49 1.00
N PRO A 11 22.76 36.44 1.58
CA PRO A 11 22.08 35.43 0.78
C PRO A 11 21.02 36.12 -0.08
N PRO A 12 20.82 35.67 -1.33
CA PRO A 12 19.82 36.26 -2.20
C PRO A 12 18.45 36.11 -1.54
N THR A 13 17.90 37.23 -1.06
CA THR A 13 16.55 37.31 -0.51
C THR A 13 15.58 36.86 -1.60
N ILE A 14 14.91 35.75 -1.36
CA ILE A 14 13.93 35.17 -2.28
C ILE A 14 12.83 36.21 -2.49
N LYS A 15 12.78 36.82 -3.68
CA LYS A 15 11.66 37.69 -4.06
C LYS A 15 10.47 36.78 -4.37
N PHE A 16 9.79 36.38 -3.31
CA PHE A 16 8.84 35.27 -3.35
C PHE A 16 7.61 35.62 -4.21
N ILE A 17 7.20 34.68 -5.07
CA ILE A 17 6.07 34.86 -5.98
C ILE A 17 4.78 34.44 -5.25
N PRO A 18 3.88 35.36 -4.89
CA PRO A 18 2.65 35.03 -4.17
C PRO A 18 1.74 34.07 -4.97
N LEU A 19 1.80 34.14 -6.30
CA LEU A 19 1.00 33.31 -7.20
C LEU A 19 1.39 31.82 -7.15
N LEU A 20 2.66 31.50 -6.85
CA LEU A 20 3.12 30.12 -6.75
C LEU A 20 2.56 29.42 -5.50
N LEU A 21 2.51 30.13 -4.36
CA LEU A 21 1.92 29.64 -3.13
C LEU A 21 0.42 29.34 -3.30
N ALA A 22 -0.32 30.24 -3.95
CA ALA A 22 -1.73 30.04 -4.26
C ALA A 22 -1.95 28.82 -5.17
N ALA A 23 -1.14 28.66 -6.22
CA ALA A 23 -1.23 27.51 -7.11
C ALA A 23 -0.98 26.18 -6.39
N VAL A 24 0.02 26.12 -5.50
CA VAL A 24 0.34 24.93 -4.70
C VAL A 24 -0.80 24.58 -3.72
N LEU A 25 -1.44 25.58 -3.10
CA LEU A 25 -2.58 25.38 -2.20
C LEU A 25 -3.81 24.84 -2.92
N ILE A 26 -4.12 25.38 -4.11
CA ILE A 26 -5.20 24.87 -4.96
C ILE A 26 -4.90 23.44 -5.40
N PHE A 27 -3.65 23.16 -5.79
CA PHE A 27 -3.22 21.82 -6.17
C PHE A 27 -3.40 20.82 -5.02
N TRP A 28 -2.97 21.17 -3.80
CA TRP A 28 -3.16 20.36 -2.60
C TRP A 28 -4.65 20.09 -2.32
N GLY A 29 -5.49 21.12 -2.37
CA GLY A 29 -6.94 20.97 -2.14
C GLY A 29 -7.62 20.11 -3.20
N TRP A 30 -7.20 20.24 -4.47
CA TRP A 30 -7.67 19.37 -5.55
C TRP A 30 -7.24 17.91 -5.34
N HIS A 31 -6.00 17.68 -4.88
CA HIS A 31 -5.48 16.32 -4.64
C HIS A 31 -6.18 15.57 -3.49
N ILE A 32 -6.77 16.31 -2.55
CA ILE A 32 -7.45 15.78 -1.35
C ILE A 32 -8.99 15.74 -1.54
N ASP A 33 -9.48 16.10 -2.73
CA ASP A 33 -10.92 16.26 -3.01
C ASP A 33 -11.62 17.35 -2.14
N ILE A 34 -10.85 18.23 -1.50
CA ILE A 34 -11.33 19.37 -0.70
C ILE A 34 -10.91 20.67 -1.40
N TRP A 35 -11.38 20.83 -2.65
CA TRP A 35 -11.03 21.96 -3.51
C TRP A 35 -11.42 23.32 -2.90
N TRP A 36 -12.56 23.38 -2.20
CA TRP A 36 -13.05 24.62 -1.58
C TRP A 36 -12.08 25.13 -0.49
N LEU A 37 -11.48 24.24 0.30
CA LEU A 37 -10.55 24.62 1.35
C LEU A 37 -9.22 25.08 0.76
N GLY A 38 -8.73 24.40 -0.29
CA GLY A 38 -7.55 24.85 -1.04
C GLY A 38 -7.71 26.26 -1.62
N ILE A 39 -8.87 26.56 -2.20
CA ILE A 39 -9.20 27.91 -2.71
C ILE A 39 -9.27 28.92 -1.57
N LEU A 40 -9.93 28.59 -0.46
CA LEU A 40 -10.04 29.46 0.71
C LEU A 40 -8.65 29.86 1.24
N LEU A 41 -7.77 28.89 1.45
CA LEU A 41 -6.41 29.14 1.92
C LEU A 41 -5.59 29.94 0.89
N ALA A 42 -5.76 29.67 -0.41
CA ALA A 42 -5.09 30.42 -1.46
C ALA A 42 -5.51 31.89 -1.49
N ILE A 43 -6.80 32.19 -1.31
CA ILE A 43 -7.32 33.56 -1.18
C ILE A 43 -6.71 34.21 0.05
N LEU A 44 -6.80 33.58 1.23
CA LEU A 44 -6.26 34.13 2.47
C LEU A 44 -4.75 34.41 2.41
N ALA A 45 -3.99 33.61 1.67
CA ALA A 45 -2.57 33.83 1.44
C ALA A 45 -2.27 34.95 0.42
N ALA A 46 -3.19 35.22 -0.51
CA ALA A 46 -3.04 36.27 -1.52
C ALA A 46 -3.43 37.66 -0.98
N VAL A 47 -4.38 37.73 -0.05
CA VAL A 47 -4.95 38.95 0.55
C VAL A 47 -3.89 39.98 1.01
N PRO A 48 -2.81 39.60 1.73
CA PRO A 48 -1.78 40.56 2.16
C PRO A 48 -0.99 41.24 1.04
N ASN A 49 -1.01 40.70 -0.18
CA ASN A 49 -0.35 41.35 -1.32
C ASN A 49 -1.19 42.50 -1.90
N TYR A 50 -2.49 42.53 -1.61
CA TYR A 50 -3.44 43.53 -2.12
C TYR A 50 -3.87 44.53 -1.04
N LEU A 51 -3.85 44.15 0.24
CA LEU A 51 -4.10 45.09 1.35
C LEU A 51 -2.79 45.65 1.90
N SER A 52 -2.74 46.96 2.05
CA SER A 52 -1.62 47.70 2.66
C SER A 52 -1.57 47.62 4.21
N GLY A 53 -2.52 46.91 4.84
CA GLY A 53 -2.63 46.78 6.28
C GLY A 53 -1.76 45.66 6.83
N TYR A 54 -0.51 45.99 7.20
CA TYR A 54 0.38 45.07 7.92
C TYR A 54 0.20 45.23 9.44
N TRP A 55 0.23 44.12 10.15
CA TRP A 55 0.09 44.07 11.60
C TRP A 55 1.48 43.93 12.24
N GLU A 56 1.72 44.63 13.34
CA GLU A 56 2.95 44.46 14.13
C GLU A 56 2.75 43.42 15.23
N PHE A 57 3.20 42.20 14.99
CA PHE A 57 3.16 41.12 15.97
C PHE A 57 4.43 41.07 16.81
N LYS A 58 4.25 40.90 18.13
CA LYS A 58 5.38 40.66 19.04
C LYS A 58 5.94 39.25 18.83
N ILE A 59 7.23 39.06 19.11
CA ILE A 59 7.90 37.75 18.98
C ILE A 59 7.19 36.68 19.83
N GLN A 60 6.71 37.04 21.02
CA GLN A 60 5.97 36.12 21.90
C GLN A 60 4.65 35.64 21.28
N GLU A 61 3.95 36.48 20.52
CA GLU A 61 2.70 36.10 19.84
C GLU A 61 2.99 35.13 18.70
N LYS A 62 4.07 35.37 17.94
CA LYS A 62 4.55 34.44 16.90
C LYS A 62 4.90 33.07 17.50
N GLN A 63 5.57 33.04 18.65
CA GLN A 63 5.90 31.80 19.38
C GLN A 63 4.65 31.05 19.86
N ARG A 64 3.64 31.75 20.38
CA ARG A 64 2.36 31.13 20.81
C ARG A 64 1.62 30.48 19.64
N VAL A 65 1.62 31.12 18.46
CA VAL A 65 1.00 30.54 17.26
C VAL A 65 1.75 29.29 16.80
N ALA A 66 3.08 29.29 16.87
CA ALA A 66 3.87 28.09 16.58
C ALA A 66 3.56 26.93 17.55
N ASP A 67 3.48 27.23 18.85
CA ASP A 67 3.14 26.25 19.89
C ASP A 67 1.72 25.69 19.67
N LEU A 68 0.77 26.54 19.27
CA LEU A 68 -0.59 26.14 18.91
C LEU A 68 -0.59 25.20 17.70
N CYS A 69 0.20 25.47 16.66
CA CYS A 69 0.31 24.58 15.50
C CYS A 69 0.90 23.22 15.91
N SER A 70 1.95 23.19 16.73
CA SER A 70 2.51 21.94 17.24
C SER A 70 1.50 21.15 18.09
N LEU A 71 0.73 21.84 18.93
CA LEU A 71 -0.32 21.22 19.74
C LEU A 71 -1.46 20.68 18.87
N LEU A 72 -1.89 21.40 17.84
CA LEU A 72 -2.89 20.92 16.88
C LEU A 72 -2.42 19.66 16.14
N VAL A 73 -1.16 19.61 15.70
CA VAL A 73 -0.58 18.42 15.07
C VAL A 73 -0.55 17.24 16.04
N LEU A 74 -0.13 17.45 17.29
CA LEU A 74 -0.09 16.40 18.31
C LEU A 74 -1.49 15.88 18.67
N LEU A 75 -2.46 16.77 18.85
CA LEU A 75 -3.85 16.38 19.15
C LEU A 75 -4.49 15.66 17.98
N THR A 76 -4.31 16.15 16.76
CA THR A 76 -4.87 15.52 15.56
C THR A 76 -4.23 14.16 15.34
N GLY A 77 -2.90 14.05 15.41
CA GLY A 77 -2.19 12.79 15.27
C GLY A 77 -2.55 11.79 16.38
N GLY A 78 -2.66 12.24 17.63
CA GLY A 78 -3.09 11.41 18.76
C GLY A 78 -4.53 10.92 18.61
N TYR A 79 -5.46 11.81 18.24
CA TYR A 79 -6.85 11.44 17.98
C TYR A 79 -6.96 10.39 16.86
N LEU A 80 -6.25 10.59 15.76
CA LEU A 80 -6.23 9.65 14.64
C LEU A 80 -5.59 8.32 15.02
N TYR A 81 -4.54 8.34 15.84
CA TYR A 81 -3.91 7.13 16.38
C TYR A 81 -4.89 6.27 17.19
N PHE A 82 -5.73 6.89 18.03
CA PHE A 82 -6.73 6.14 18.82
C PHE A 82 -7.94 5.69 18.02
N THR A 83 -8.28 6.40 16.93
CA THR A 83 -9.49 6.12 16.15
C THR A 83 -9.25 5.09 15.04
N LEU A 84 -8.06 5.10 14.43
CA LEU A 84 -7.77 4.24 13.26
C LEU A 84 -7.14 2.90 13.68
N PRO A 85 -7.57 1.78 13.08
CA PRO A 85 -7.06 0.44 13.42
C PRO A 85 -5.64 0.18 12.92
N ARG A 86 -5.09 1.05 12.06
CA ARG A 86 -3.75 0.91 11.47
C ARG A 86 -2.95 2.19 11.67
N LEU A 87 -1.74 2.02 12.21
CA LEU A 87 -0.80 3.13 12.43
C LEU A 87 -0.42 3.86 11.13
N GLY A 88 -0.29 3.12 10.03
CA GLY A 88 0.05 3.70 8.72
C GLY A 88 -1.00 4.70 8.25
N ASP A 89 -2.29 4.34 8.35
CA ASP A 89 -3.39 5.18 7.90
C ASP A 89 -3.48 6.48 8.73
N ALA A 90 -3.22 6.41 10.04
CA ALA A 90 -3.19 7.57 10.92
C ALA A 90 -2.05 8.55 10.58
N LEU A 91 -0.86 8.02 10.28
CA LEU A 91 0.30 8.84 9.89
C LEU A 91 0.08 9.52 8.54
N ILE A 92 -0.41 8.78 7.55
CA ILE A 92 -0.73 9.30 6.21
C ILE A 92 -1.72 10.47 6.31
N LEU A 93 -2.83 10.26 7.05
CA LEU A 93 -3.85 11.28 7.21
C LEU A 93 -3.34 12.49 8.00
N THR A 94 -2.50 12.28 9.02
CA THR A 94 -1.88 13.40 9.75
C THR A 94 -1.01 14.27 8.84
N VAL A 95 -0.18 13.66 7.99
CA VAL A 95 0.67 14.38 7.04
C VAL A 95 -0.16 15.10 5.98
N GLN A 96 -1.25 14.48 5.51
CA GLN A 96 -2.16 15.05 4.53
C GLN A 96 -2.77 16.39 5.00
N TRP A 97 -3.10 16.49 6.30
CA TRP A 97 -3.72 17.68 6.90
C TRP A 97 -2.70 18.73 7.36
N MET A 98 -1.40 18.48 7.28
CA MET A 98 -0.36 19.43 7.72
C MET A 98 -0.48 20.84 7.13
N PRO A 99 -0.83 21.05 5.85
CA PRO A 99 -0.99 22.40 5.31
C PRO A 99 -2.02 23.23 6.08
N VAL A 100 -3.16 22.65 6.43
CA VAL A 100 -4.18 23.32 7.24
C VAL A 100 -3.66 23.62 8.64
N LEU A 101 -2.98 22.65 9.26
CA LEU A 101 -2.46 22.76 10.63
C LEU A 101 -1.36 23.82 10.76
N PHE A 102 -0.52 23.99 9.73
CA PHE A 102 0.54 24.99 9.70
C PHE A 102 0.15 26.32 9.04
N PHE A 103 -1.05 26.44 8.48
CA PHE A 103 -1.51 27.67 7.86
C PHE A 103 -1.50 28.89 8.81
N PRO A 104 -1.91 28.78 10.10
CA PRO A 104 -1.86 29.92 11.02
C PRO A 104 -0.44 30.49 11.18
N LEU A 105 0.58 29.63 11.15
CA LEU A 105 1.97 30.02 11.21
C LEU A 105 2.43 30.74 9.93
N LEU A 106 1.93 30.34 8.76
CA LEU A 106 2.17 31.08 7.52
C LEU A 106 1.45 32.44 7.55
N ALA A 107 0.20 32.48 8.03
CA ALA A 107 -0.58 33.70 8.12
C ALA A 107 0.11 34.77 8.98
N ILE A 108 0.66 34.41 10.15
CA ILE A 108 1.34 35.40 10.99
C ILE A 108 2.59 36.00 10.32
N GLN A 109 3.22 35.29 9.39
CA GLN A 109 4.31 35.84 8.58
C GLN A 109 3.77 36.74 7.46
N LEU A 110 2.74 36.32 6.73
CA LEU A 110 2.21 37.07 5.59
C LEU A 110 1.54 38.39 6.00
N TYR A 111 0.86 38.42 7.13
CA TYR A 111 0.20 39.62 7.67
C TYR A 111 1.13 40.49 8.54
N SER A 112 2.37 40.04 8.79
CA SER A 112 3.36 40.77 9.59
C SER A 112 4.13 41.79 8.76
N ASN A 113 4.38 42.98 9.34
CA ASN A 113 5.19 44.03 8.71
C ASN A 113 6.63 43.57 8.39
N LYS A 114 7.19 42.69 9.23
CA LYS A 114 8.44 41.98 8.93
C LYS A 114 8.11 40.67 8.20
N GLN A 115 8.50 40.59 6.93
CA GLN A 115 8.27 39.42 6.05
C GLN A 115 9.16 38.21 6.39
N GLU A 116 10.07 38.35 7.35
CA GLU A 116 10.92 37.25 7.82
C GLU A 116 10.58 36.94 9.28
N THR A 117 10.61 35.65 9.61
CA THR A 117 10.41 35.16 10.98
C THR A 117 11.72 34.71 11.59
N GLU A 118 11.95 35.02 12.86
CA GLU A 118 13.11 34.51 13.59
C GLU A 118 13.00 32.98 13.73
N LEU A 119 14.11 32.26 13.58
CA LEU A 119 14.20 30.81 13.81
C LEU A 119 13.70 30.37 15.21
N SER A 120 13.78 31.28 16.18
CA SER A 120 13.31 31.06 17.55
C SER A 120 11.79 30.79 17.64
N VAL A 121 11.04 31.15 16.60
CA VAL A 121 9.60 30.89 16.51
C VAL A 121 9.34 29.40 16.25
N LEU A 122 10.13 28.76 15.37
CA LEU A 122 9.96 27.36 14.97
C LEU A 122 10.57 26.37 15.97
N PHE A 123 11.73 26.72 16.54
CA PHE A 123 12.49 25.81 17.39
C PHE A 123 12.48 26.28 18.83
N LEU A 124 11.79 25.53 19.70
CA LEU A 124 11.79 25.72 21.15
C LEU A 124 13.22 25.79 21.73
N SER A 125 14.16 25.04 21.16
CA SER A 125 15.57 25.02 21.58
C SER A 125 16.29 26.36 21.35
N LEU A 126 15.91 27.12 20.32
CA LEU A 126 16.53 28.40 19.96
C LEU A 126 15.93 29.59 20.72
N ARG A 127 14.82 29.40 21.45
CA ARG A 127 14.19 30.47 22.27
C ARG A 127 15.10 30.96 23.39
N LYS A 128 15.97 30.08 23.90
CA LYS A 128 16.92 30.39 24.99
C LYS A 128 18.19 31.11 24.50
N GLN A 129 18.39 31.24 23.19
CA GLN A 129 19.58 31.90 22.63
C GLN A 129 19.42 33.43 22.59
N PRO A 130 20.53 34.19 22.76
CA PRO A 130 20.51 35.64 22.69
C PRO A 130 20.05 36.12 21.31
N ALA A 131 19.36 37.27 21.29
CA ALA A 131 18.72 37.81 20.09
C ALA A 131 19.69 38.05 18.91
N SER A 132 20.99 38.25 19.19
CA SER A 132 22.03 38.44 18.18
C SER A 132 22.31 37.20 17.31
N ASN A 133 21.96 36.00 17.78
CA ASN A 133 22.20 34.75 17.04
C ASN A 133 20.92 34.16 16.42
N ARG A 134 19.81 34.90 16.48
CA ARG A 134 18.53 34.46 15.92
C ARG A 134 18.51 34.80 14.43
N GLY A 135 18.84 33.83 13.60
CA GLY A 135 18.70 33.96 12.16
C GLY A 135 17.24 34.18 11.76
N ASN A 136 17.04 34.87 10.64
CA ASN A 136 15.74 35.08 10.02
C ASN A 136 15.54 34.07 8.89
N ILE A 137 14.35 33.49 8.80
CA ILE A 137 13.93 32.59 7.71
C ILE A 137 12.57 33.01 7.17
N ASP A 138 12.42 32.88 5.85
CA ASP A 138 11.14 32.93 5.16
C ASP A 138 10.48 31.54 5.20
N LEU A 139 9.29 31.39 5.80
CA LEU A 139 8.58 30.11 5.92
C LEU A 139 7.84 29.71 4.65
N ARG A 140 7.66 30.62 3.70
CA ARG A 140 6.92 30.36 2.46
C ARG A 140 7.45 29.15 1.66
N PRO A 141 8.77 28.99 1.40
CA PRO A 141 9.29 27.79 0.73
C PRO A 141 9.09 26.50 1.55
N LEU A 142 9.22 26.57 2.87
CA LEU A 142 8.98 25.42 3.75
C LEU A 142 7.50 24.99 3.67
N TYR A 143 6.58 25.96 3.65
CA TYR A 143 5.16 25.70 3.56
C TYR A 143 4.75 25.09 2.21
N ILE A 144 5.37 25.52 1.09
CA ILE A 144 5.18 24.86 -0.21
C ILE A 144 5.57 23.38 -0.13
N LEU A 145 6.72 23.08 0.49
CA LEU A 145 7.18 21.70 0.66
C LEU A 145 6.20 20.88 1.48
N VAL A 146 5.66 21.44 2.56
CA VAL A 146 4.61 20.78 3.38
C VAL A 146 3.34 20.52 2.56
N CYS A 147 2.92 21.46 1.70
CA CYS A 147 1.77 21.25 0.80
C CYS A 147 2.01 20.13 -0.21
N LEU A 148 3.20 20.10 -0.82
CA LEU A 148 3.58 19.04 -1.77
C LEU A 148 3.65 17.68 -1.07
N LEU A 149 4.25 17.59 0.11
CA LEU A 149 4.28 16.36 0.90
C LEU A 149 2.88 15.89 1.29
N GLY A 150 2.00 16.80 1.71
CA GLY A 150 0.61 16.47 2.03
C GLY A 150 -0.14 15.92 0.83
N ALA A 151 0.06 16.49 -0.37
CA ALA A 151 -0.55 16.01 -1.60
C ALA A 151 0.01 14.66 -2.08
N ALA A 152 1.27 14.35 -1.77
CA ALA A 152 1.94 13.10 -2.14
C ALA A 152 1.38 11.86 -1.40
N MET A 153 0.74 12.08 -0.24
CA MET A 153 0.26 11.00 0.64
C MET A 153 -0.99 10.29 0.10
N ILE A 154 -1.67 10.87 -0.89
CA ILE A 154 -2.77 10.22 -1.60
C ILE A 154 -2.18 9.60 -2.87
N THR A 155 -2.50 8.32 -3.11
CA THR A 155 -2.14 7.63 -4.35
C THR A 155 -3.22 7.87 -5.40
N PRO A 156 -3.08 8.82 -6.35
CA PRO A 156 -4.00 8.88 -7.47
C PRO A 156 -3.75 7.68 -8.40
N PRO A 157 -4.77 7.26 -9.16
CA PRO A 157 -4.63 6.21 -10.17
C PRO A 157 -3.75 6.61 -11.38
N ASN A 158 -3.38 7.89 -11.52
CA ASN A 158 -2.73 8.46 -12.70
C ASN A 158 -1.46 9.26 -12.37
N ASP A 159 -0.60 9.49 -13.38
CA ASP A 159 0.66 10.25 -13.30
C ASP A 159 0.48 11.78 -13.07
N THR A 160 -0.70 12.22 -12.66
CA THR A 160 -1.07 13.64 -12.51
C THR A 160 -0.22 14.37 -11.48
N TYR A 161 0.10 13.71 -10.36
CA TYR A 161 0.98 14.27 -9.33
C TYR A 161 2.37 14.60 -9.87
N TYR A 162 2.95 13.70 -10.68
CA TYR A 162 4.26 13.89 -11.28
C TYR A 162 4.28 15.07 -12.24
N ILE A 163 3.23 15.22 -13.05
CA ILE A 163 3.08 16.36 -13.97
C ILE A 163 3.01 17.67 -13.19
N ALA A 164 2.20 17.72 -12.12
CA ALA A 164 2.05 18.93 -11.32
C ALA A 164 3.34 19.36 -10.61
N ILE A 165 4.04 18.43 -9.95
CA ILE A 165 5.32 18.75 -9.29
C ILE A 165 6.39 19.15 -10.32
N SER A 166 6.34 18.60 -11.53
CA SER A 166 7.21 18.99 -12.64
C SER A 166 6.97 20.45 -13.05
N ILE A 167 5.70 20.85 -13.20
CA ILE A 167 5.32 22.24 -13.55
C ILE A 167 5.73 23.20 -12.44
N ILE A 168 5.47 22.87 -11.17
CA ILE A 168 5.84 23.70 -10.01
C ILE A 168 7.37 23.84 -9.92
N SER A 169 8.11 22.74 -10.09
CA SER A 169 9.58 22.77 -10.08
C SER A 169 10.13 23.62 -11.22
N ALA A 170 9.61 23.44 -12.43
CA ALA A 170 9.99 24.25 -13.60
C ALA A 170 9.71 25.74 -13.36
N TRP A 171 8.58 26.10 -12.73
CA TRP A 171 8.26 27.48 -12.39
C TRP A 171 9.23 28.07 -11.36
N ILE A 172 9.59 27.30 -10.31
CA ILE A 172 10.60 27.73 -9.33
C ILE A 172 11.94 27.98 -10.04
N PHE A 173 12.44 27.00 -10.81
CA PHE A 173 13.74 27.13 -11.48
C PHE A 173 13.77 28.21 -12.56
N TRP A 174 12.63 28.52 -13.19
CA TRP A 174 12.54 29.61 -14.16
C TRP A 174 12.84 30.96 -13.51
N HIS A 175 12.38 31.16 -12.28
CA HIS A 175 12.62 32.41 -11.55
C HIS A 175 14.09 32.61 -11.16
N TYR A 176 14.78 31.52 -10.82
CA TYR A 176 16.20 31.55 -10.48
C TYR A 176 17.13 31.46 -11.71
N ARG A 177 16.58 31.42 -12.92
CA ARG A 177 17.41 31.31 -14.12
C ARG A 177 18.34 32.51 -14.23
N THR A 178 19.62 32.24 -14.47
CA THR A 178 20.57 33.31 -14.79
C THR A 178 20.23 33.88 -16.16
N LYS A 179 19.98 35.20 -16.23
CA LYS A 179 19.60 35.88 -17.49
C LYS A 179 20.66 35.77 -18.61
N ARG A 180 21.86 35.33 -18.26
CA ARG A 180 23.01 35.14 -19.17
C ARG A 180 22.89 33.88 -20.04
N THR A 181 22.07 32.90 -19.67
CA THR A 181 21.89 31.67 -20.46
C THR A 181 20.69 31.77 -21.41
N ALA A 182 20.85 31.22 -22.62
CA ALA A 182 19.78 31.17 -23.61
C ALA A 182 18.62 30.29 -23.11
N TRP A 183 17.39 30.74 -23.31
CA TRP A 183 16.18 30.12 -22.76
C TRP A 183 15.99 28.65 -23.19
N TRP A 184 16.39 28.29 -24.41
CA TRP A 184 16.28 26.92 -24.93
C TRP A 184 17.19 25.92 -24.19
N ARG A 185 18.39 26.33 -23.75
CA ARG A 185 19.30 25.45 -22.99
C ARG A 185 18.70 25.08 -21.63
N TRP A 186 18.00 26.02 -21.02
CA TRP A 186 17.27 25.79 -19.77
C TRP A 186 16.11 24.80 -19.99
N ILE A 187 15.36 24.93 -21.08
CA ILE A 187 14.27 23.99 -21.41
C ILE A 187 14.81 22.57 -21.64
N ILE A 188 15.91 22.42 -22.39
CA ILE A 188 16.50 21.10 -22.60
C ILE A 188 16.96 20.50 -21.26
N ALA A 189 17.59 21.30 -20.41
CA ALA A 189 18.03 20.86 -19.09
C ALA A 189 16.87 20.43 -18.19
N ILE A 190 15.75 21.19 -18.14
CA ILE A 190 14.60 20.83 -17.31
C ILE A 190 13.92 19.56 -17.83
N VAL A 191 13.77 19.41 -19.15
CA VAL A 191 13.17 18.20 -19.75
C VAL A 191 14.03 16.96 -19.45
N LEU A 192 15.36 17.07 -19.58
CA LEU A 192 16.27 15.99 -19.21
C LEU A 192 16.20 15.65 -17.72
N ALA A 193 16.19 16.65 -16.85
CA ALA A 193 16.09 16.44 -15.40
C ALA A 193 14.78 15.74 -15.01
N LEU A 194 13.66 16.16 -15.59
CA LEU A 194 12.35 15.53 -15.37
C LEU A 194 12.27 14.12 -15.97
N GLY A 195 12.89 13.86 -17.13
CA GLY A 195 12.95 12.50 -17.70
C GLY A 195 13.77 11.52 -16.84
N ILE A 196 14.91 11.99 -16.32
CA ILE A 196 15.75 11.22 -15.39
C ILE A 196 14.99 10.98 -14.08
N GLY A 197 14.36 12.02 -13.52
CA GLY A 197 13.56 11.92 -12.30
C GLY A 197 12.43 10.88 -12.40
N TYR A 198 11.74 10.84 -13.54
CA TYR A 198 10.66 9.88 -13.79
C TYR A 198 11.20 8.45 -13.86
N SER A 199 12.33 8.27 -14.55
CA SER A 199 13.00 6.97 -14.65
C SER A 199 13.48 6.45 -13.29
N ILE A 200 14.03 7.34 -12.45
CA ILE A 200 14.42 7.03 -11.07
C ILE A 200 13.20 6.65 -10.24
N ASN A 201 12.08 7.38 -10.37
CA ASN A 201 10.86 7.08 -9.62
C ASN A 201 10.33 5.67 -9.95
N ILE A 202 10.27 5.30 -11.23
CA ILE A 202 9.91 3.94 -11.67
C ILE A 202 10.90 2.91 -11.11
N GLY A 203 12.20 3.22 -11.13
CA GLY A 203 13.24 2.35 -10.58
C GLY A 203 13.08 2.13 -9.08
N LEU A 204 12.77 3.19 -8.32
CA LEU A 204 12.51 3.13 -6.88
C LEU A 204 11.26 2.32 -6.56
N ILE A 205 10.18 2.47 -7.33
CA ILE A 205 8.96 1.66 -7.15
C ILE A 205 9.29 0.17 -7.36
N LYS A 206 10.01 -0.17 -8.43
CA LYS A 206 10.43 -1.56 -8.68
C LYS A 206 11.33 -2.07 -7.55
N LEU A 207 12.30 -1.28 -7.11
CA LEU A 207 13.21 -1.64 -6.03
C LEU A 207 12.47 -1.81 -4.70
N GLN A 208 11.53 -0.93 -4.38
CA GLN A 208 10.66 -1.03 -3.21
C GLN A 208 9.86 -2.33 -3.25
N THR A 209 9.25 -2.70 -4.39
CA THR A 209 8.52 -3.97 -4.49
C THR A 209 9.40 -5.20 -4.28
N LEU A 210 10.67 -5.15 -4.76
CA LEU A 210 11.64 -6.22 -4.53
C LEU A 210 12.07 -6.31 -3.06
N ILE A 211 12.26 -5.16 -2.39
CA ILE A 211 12.61 -5.10 -0.97
C ILE A 211 11.43 -5.51 -0.11
N GLU A 212 10.22 -5.05 -0.39
CA GLU A 212 9.00 -5.44 0.31
C GLU A 212 8.84 -6.96 0.27
N ASP A 213 9.05 -7.59 -0.87
CA ASP A 213 8.99 -9.05 -0.98
C ASP A 213 10.02 -9.78 -0.10
N GLN A 214 11.18 -9.18 0.17
CA GLN A 214 12.23 -9.74 1.02
C GLN A 214 12.01 -9.41 2.51
N VAL A 215 11.73 -8.15 2.84
CA VAL A 215 11.59 -7.64 4.21
C VAL A 215 10.29 -8.13 4.84
N VAL A 216 9.19 -8.18 4.08
CA VAL A 216 7.92 -8.74 4.57
C VAL A 216 8.09 -10.24 4.89
N SER A 217 8.92 -10.97 4.14
CA SER A 217 9.22 -12.37 4.46
C SER A 217 10.01 -12.55 5.77
N LEU A 218 10.81 -11.55 6.16
CA LEU A 218 11.58 -11.55 7.42
C LEU A 218 10.74 -11.05 8.60
N ILE A 219 9.96 -9.98 8.43
CA ILE A 219 9.15 -9.37 9.50
C ILE A 219 7.96 -10.27 9.89
N ILE A 220 7.28 -10.87 8.90
CA ILE A 220 6.12 -11.75 9.17
C ILE A 220 6.55 -13.03 9.88
N ARG A 221 7.76 -13.54 9.62
CA ARG A 221 8.29 -14.74 10.29
C ARG A 221 8.39 -14.54 11.80
N ASN A 222 8.50 -13.30 12.28
CA ASN A 222 8.71 -12.98 13.68
C ASN A 222 7.53 -12.28 14.38
N PHE A 223 6.59 -11.62 13.67
CA PHE A 223 5.66 -10.69 14.36
C PHE A 223 4.16 -10.75 14.00
N ILE A 224 3.68 -11.47 12.98
CA ILE A 224 2.23 -11.46 12.67
C ILE A 224 1.72 -12.85 12.25
N VAL A 225 0.98 -13.47 13.17
CA VAL A 225 0.21 -14.71 12.96
C VAL A 225 -1.15 -14.38 12.33
N ASN A 226 -1.44 -15.07 11.22
CA ASN A 226 -2.76 -15.35 10.62
C ASN A 226 -3.67 -14.17 10.23
N THR A 227 -3.77 -13.95 8.91
CA THR A 227 -5.02 -13.81 8.11
C THR A 227 -4.72 -12.95 6.87
N ASN A 228 -3.66 -13.27 6.11
CA ASN A 228 -3.46 -12.66 4.80
C ASN A 228 -4.05 -13.59 3.73
N PRO A 229 -5.13 -13.19 3.03
CA PRO A 229 -5.73 -14.00 1.96
C PRO A 229 -4.83 -14.17 0.73
N TYR A 230 -3.64 -13.58 0.71
CA TYR A 230 -2.72 -13.66 -0.43
C TYR A 230 -1.48 -14.53 -0.16
N ARG A 231 -1.25 -14.94 1.09
CA ARG A 231 -0.09 -15.77 1.46
C ARG A 231 -0.45 -16.81 2.52
N THR A 232 0.01 -18.04 2.35
CA THR A 232 -0.02 -19.06 3.40
C THR A 232 1.39 -19.58 3.66
N THR A 233 1.71 -19.77 4.93
CA THR A 233 2.97 -20.37 5.34
C THR A 233 2.76 -21.86 5.56
N THR A 234 3.58 -22.69 4.92
CA THR A 234 3.62 -24.13 5.14
C THR A 234 4.84 -24.50 5.95
N ALA A 235 4.73 -25.53 6.77
CA ALA A 235 5.80 -26.05 7.61
C ALA A 235 6.73 -27.04 6.87
N ILE A 236 6.73 -27.01 5.54
CA ILE A 236 7.61 -27.84 4.69
C ILE A 236 9.07 -27.57 5.07
N GLY A 237 9.86 -28.63 5.32
CA GLY A 237 11.26 -28.52 5.73
C GLY A 237 11.48 -28.14 7.20
N THR A 238 10.44 -28.08 8.04
CA THR A 238 10.60 -27.77 9.48
C THR A 238 10.57 -29.04 10.32
N VAL A 239 11.64 -29.27 11.08
CA VAL A 239 11.77 -30.40 12.02
C VAL A 239 11.20 -29.99 13.37
N ARG A 240 9.86 -29.96 13.49
CA ARG A 240 9.15 -29.65 14.73
C ARG A 240 7.73 -30.24 14.70
N GLN A 241 7.20 -30.58 15.86
CA GLN A 241 5.81 -30.96 16.03
C GLN A 241 4.86 -29.81 15.63
N LEU A 242 3.93 -30.10 14.72
CA LEU A 242 2.89 -29.17 14.29
C LEU A 242 1.76 -29.12 15.32
N LYS A 243 1.63 -27.98 16.02
CA LYS A 243 0.51 -27.76 16.95
C LYS A 243 -0.77 -27.43 16.17
N LEU A 244 -1.79 -28.25 16.34
CA LEU A 244 -3.12 -28.01 15.79
C LEU A 244 -3.85 -26.92 16.59
N SER A 245 -4.75 -26.20 15.92
CA SER A 245 -5.68 -25.25 16.55
C SER A 245 -7.05 -25.89 16.67
N GLU A 246 -7.68 -25.76 17.84
CA GLU A 246 -9.05 -26.23 18.09
C GLU A 246 -10.11 -25.17 17.73
N GLN A 247 -9.70 -24.05 17.13
CA GLN A 247 -10.61 -22.98 16.76
C GLN A 247 -11.53 -23.40 15.61
N ILE A 248 -12.84 -23.29 15.83
CA ILE A 248 -13.85 -23.52 14.79
C ILE A 248 -13.78 -22.37 13.77
N GLN A 249 -13.31 -22.66 12.56
CA GLN A 249 -13.22 -21.70 11.47
C GLN A 249 -14.51 -21.62 10.64
N ILE A 250 -15.10 -22.77 10.31
CA ILE A 250 -16.22 -22.90 9.38
C ILE A 250 -17.18 -23.98 9.89
N ARG A 251 -18.48 -23.76 9.72
CA ARG A 251 -19.52 -24.79 9.90
C ARG A 251 -20.20 -25.06 8.57
N VAL A 252 -20.42 -26.35 8.27
CA VAL A 252 -20.93 -26.82 6.98
C VAL A 252 -22.11 -27.75 7.21
N TRP A 253 -23.22 -27.49 6.53
CA TRP A 253 -24.41 -28.35 6.53
C TRP A 253 -24.71 -28.79 5.09
N PRO A 254 -24.45 -30.06 4.72
CA PRO A 254 -24.82 -30.58 3.42
C PRO A 254 -26.33 -30.87 3.35
N GLU A 255 -27.00 -30.43 2.28
CA GLU A 255 -28.45 -30.68 2.09
C GLU A 255 -28.72 -32.02 1.39
N SER A 256 -27.71 -32.59 0.73
CA SER A 256 -27.77 -33.93 0.12
C SER A 256 -26.70 -34.86 0.71
N LYS A 257 -26.96 -36.18 0.71
CA LYS A 257 -25.98 -37.19 1.14
C LYS A 257 -24.67 -37.00 0.37
N LEU A 258 -23.60 -36.65 1.08
CA LEU A 258 -22.27 -36.41 0.49
C LEU A 258 -21.78 -37.72 -0.16
N LEU A 259 -21.70 -37.74 -1.49
CA LEU A 259 -21.23 -38.90 -2.26
C LEU A 259 -19.70 -39.05 -2.24
N SER A 260 -18.98 -38.00 -1.83
CA SER A 260 -17.52 -37.98 -1.72
C SER A 260 -17.07 -36.87 -0.75
N THR A 261 -15.84 -36.96 -0.27
CA THR A 261 -15.17 -35.91 0.52
C THR A 261 -15.09 -34.62 -0.30
N SER A 262 -16.11 -33.77 -0.17
CA SER A 262 -16.15 -32.47 -0.86
C SER A 262 -15.11 -31.55 -0.25
N LEU A 263 -14.04 -31.30 -0.99
CA LEU A 263 -13.03 -30.31 -0.62
C LEU A 263 -13.61 -28.90 -0.84
N LEU A 264 -13.56 -28.08 0.21
CA LEU A 264 -13.90 -26.67 0.12
C LEU A 264 -12.65 -25.87 -0.22
N ARG A 265 -12.64 -25.23 -1.37
CA ARG A 265 -11.55 -24.39 -1.81
C ARG A 265 -11.73 -22.98 -1.26
N SER A 266 -10.82 -22.56 -0.39
CA SER A 266 -10.76 -21.20 0.13
C SER A 266 -9.88 -20.29 -0.71
N ASN A 267 -8.79 -20.82 -1.28
CA ASN A 267 -7.81 -20.02 -2.02
C ASN A 267 -7.01 -20.85 -3.04
N ASN A 268 -6.24 -20.17 -3.89
CA ASN A 268 -5.26 -20.77 -4.79
C ASN A 268 -3.92 -20.02 -4.70
N PHE A 269 -2.83 -20.77 -4.57
CA PHE A 269 -1.46 -20.25 -4.50
C PHE A 269 -0.64 -20.78 -5.68
N THR A 270 -0.02 -19.88 -6.43
CA THR A 270 0.69 -20.20 -7.67
C THR A 270 2.20 -20.13 -7.54
N ARG A 271 2.71 -19.45 -6.49
CA ARG A 271 4.15 -19.27 -6.30
C ARG A 271 4.60 -19.82 -4.95
N TYR A 272 5.61 -20.67 -4.98
CA TYR A 272 6.29 -21.16 -3.78
C TYR A 272 7.65 -20.46 -3.61
N LYS A 273 7.99 -20.08 -2.37
CA LYS A 273 9.34 -19.61 -2.01
C LYS A 273 9.59 -19.81 -0.52
N ASN A 274 10.62 -20.57 -0.15
CA ASN A 274 11.12 -20.73 1.22
C ASN A 274 10.03 -21.07 2.25
N GLY A 275 9.16 -22.05 1.96
CA GLY A 275 8.06 -22.45 2.85
C GLY A 275 6.82 -21.55 2.78
N ILE A 276 6.81 -20.52 1.94
CA ILE A 276 5.69 -19.59 1.77
C ILE A 276 5.06 -19.80 0.40
N TRP A 277 3.76 -20.04 0.40
CA TRP A 277 2.92 -20.06 -0.79
C TRP A 277 2.24 -18.70 -0.95
N MET A 278 2.33 -18.16 -2.15
CA MET A 278 1.82 -16.83 -2.51
C MET A 278 0.95 -16.94 -3.74
N THR A 279 -0.08 -16.11 -3.80
CA THR A 279 -0.90 -15.97 -5.00
C THR A 279 -0.40 -14.78 -5.82
N ASN A 280 -0.28 -14.97 -7.14
CA ASN A 280 -0.10 -13.83 -8.04
C ASN A 280 -1.40 -13.03 -8.05
N LEU A 281 -1.32 -11.69 -8.00
CA LEU A 281 -2.45 -10.76 -7.96
C LEU A 281 -3.30 -10.92 -9.23
N SER A 282 -4.12 -11.95 -9.26
CA SER A 282 -5.07 -12.20 -10.33
C SER A 282 -6.18 -11.16 -10.18
N ARG A 283 -6.43 -10.41 -11.26
CA ARG A 283 -7.45 -9.35 -11.28
C ARG A 283 -8.78 -9.95 -10.81
N PHE A 284 -9.26 -9.47 -9.68
CA PHE A 284 -10.57 -9.80 -9.17
C PHE A 284 -11.59 -9.01 -9.99
N LYS A 285 -12.51 -9.73 -10.65
CA LYS A 285 -13.62 -9.12 -11.39
C LYS A 285 -14.86 -9.12 -10.49
N THR A 286 -15.57 -8.00 -10.42
CA THR A 286 -16.83 -7.92 -9.69
C THR A 286 -17.87 -8.85 -10.30
N LEU A 287 -18.47 -9.70 -9.47
CA LEU A 287 -19.58 -10.55 -9.87
C LEU A 287 -20.82 -9.69 -10.01
N HIS A 288 -21.51 -9.81 -11.14
CA HIS A 288 -22.78 -9.12 -11.36
C HIS A 288 -23.91 -10.01 -10.85
N ASN A 289 -24.88 -9.40 -10.17
CA ASN A 289 -26.06 -10.10 -9.67
C ASN A 289 -27.02 -10.40 -10.82
N ASN A 290 -27.74 -11.52 -10.74
CA ASN A 290 -28.89 -11.78 -11.62
C ASN A 290 -30.08 -10.86 -11.23
N ILE A 291 -31.11 -10.82 -12.07
CA ILE A 291 -32.37 -10.05 -11.89
C ILE A 291 -33.06 -10.35 -10.53
N GLN A 292 -32.76 -11.50 -9.90
CA GLN A 292 -33.24 -11.91 -8.57
C GLN A 292 -32.24 -11.66 -7.42
N GLY A 293 -31.19 -10.86 -7.62
CA GLY A 293 -30.23 -10.52 -6.56
C GLY A 293 -29.21 -11.61 -6.20
N THR A 294 -29.26 -12.79 -6.84
CA THR A 294 -28.30 -13.87 -6.59
C THR A 294 -27.06 -13.75 -7.47
N PRO A 295 -25.84 -13.70 -6.91
CA PRO A 295 -24.60 -13.72 -7.67
C PRO A 295 -24.41 -15.07 -8.39
N LEU A 296 -24.21 -15.02 -9.71
CA LEU A 296 -23.90 -16.18 -10.53
C LEU A 296 -22.39 -16.34 -10.64
N ILE A 297 -21.90 -17.53 -10.25
CA ILE A 297 -20.47 -17.90 -10.28
C ILE A 297 -20.16 -18.65 -11.58
N GLY A 298 -21.16 -19.32 -12.16
CA GLY A 298 -21.03 -20.08 -13.41
C GLY A 298 -22.37 -20.30 -14.12
N THR A 299 -22.33 -20.86 -15.33
CA THR A 299 -23.51 -21.13 -16.16
C THR A 299 -24.11 -22.51 -15.88
N GLY A 300 -25.44 -22.59 -15.77
CA GLY A 300 -26.20 -23.83 -15.60
C GLY A 300 -26.79 -24.08 -14.20
N ASN A 301 -27.68 -25.08 -14.10
CA ASN A 301 -28.38 -25.43 -12.85
C ASN A 301 -27.47 -26.19 -11.88
N SER A 302 -27.67 -25.96 -10.57
CA SER A 302 -26.98 -26.66 -9.49
C SER A 302 -27.73 -27.95 -9.12
N LYS A 303 -27.01 -29.06 -8.91
CA LYS A 303 -27.61 -30.35 -8.48
C LYS A 303 -27.54 -30.57 -6.98
N HIS A 304 -26.53 -30.00 -6.32
CA HIS A 304 -26.28 -30.17 -4.90
C HIS A 304 -26.15 -28.81 -4.22
N TRP A 305 -26.57 -28.77 -2.95
CA TRP A 305 -26.56 -27.57 -2.14
C TRP A 305 -25.87 -27.82 -0.80
N ILE A 306 -25.05 -26.87 -0.39
CA ILE A 306 -24.38 -26.84 0.92
C ILE A 306 -24.60 -25.48 1.55
N LYS A 307 -24.94 -25.47 2.83
CA LYS A 307 -24.98 -24.26 3.66
C LYS A 307 -23.66 -24.14 4.42
N ILE A 308 -23.07 -22.95 4.39
CA ILE A 308 -21.79 -22.63 5.04
C ILE A 308 -21.99 -21.42 5.95
N ALA A 309 -21.41 -21.47 7.15
CA ALA A 309 -21.32 -20.33 8.04
C ALA A 309 -19.89 -20.12 8.53
N MET A 310 -19.43 -18.87 8.50
CA MET A 310 -18.11 -18.47 8.98
C MET A 310 -18.11 -17.02 9.49
N ALA A 311 -17.20 -16.71 10.40
CA ALA A 311 -16.94 -15.34 10.83
C ALA A 311 -16.02 -14.63 9.81
N LEU A 312 -16.34 -13.38 9.48
CA LEU A 312 -15.54 -12.51 8.63
C LEU A 312 -15.00 -11.34 9.45
N GLN A 313 -13.69 -11.15 9.43
CA GLN A 313 -13.06 -10.02 10.11
C GLN A 313 -13.37 -8.74 9.32
N ALA A 314 -14.08 -7.80 9.95
CA ALA A 314 -14.48 -6.53 9.35
C ALA A 314 -15.27 -6.66 8.02
N GLY A 315 -16.08 -7.71 7.88
CA GLY A 315 -16.90 -7.94 6.68
C GLY A 315 -16.10 -8.31 5.43
N LYS A 316 -14.82 -8.65 5.58
CA LYS A 316 -13.88 -8.95 4.50
C LYS A 316 -13.32 -10.36 4.66
N GLY A 317 -13.13 -11.06 3.54
CA GLY A 317 -12.53 -12.40 3.57
C GLY A 317 -12.63 -13.16 2.25
N LEU A 318 -12.12 -14.40 2.26
CA LEU A 318 -12.28 -15.35 1.17
C LEU A 318 -13.37 -16.35 1.53
N LEU A 319 -14.25 -16.63 0.59
CA LEU A 319 -15.34 -17.59 0.80
C LEU A 319 -14.88 -19.00 0.41
N PRO A 320 -14.91 -19.97 1.33
CA PRO A 320 -14.68 -21.37 1.01
C PRO A 320 -15.85 -21.92 0.19
N LEU A 321 -15.55 -22.47 -0.99
CA LEU A 321 -16.56 -22.95 -1.92
C LEU A 321 -16.23 -24.36 -2.42
N PRO A 322 -17.23 -25.24 -2.60
CA PRO A 322 -17.05 -26.48 -3.32
C PRO A 322 -16.56 -26.24 -4.75
N ASN A 323 -15.80 -27.20 -5.28
CA ASN A 323 -15.46 -27.20 -6.70
C ASN A 323 -16.73 -27.28 -7.56
N GLY A 324 -16.75 -26.51 -8.66
CA GLY A 324 -17.92 -26.43 -9.55
C GLY A 324 -19.11 -25.65 -8.98
N SER A 325 -18.85 -24.69 -8.09
CA SER A 325 -19.86 -23.74 -7.59
C SER A 325 -20.41 -22.88 -8.72
N ARG A 326 -21.75 -22.76 -8.79
CA ARG A 326 -22.46 -22.00 -9.83
C ARG A 326 -23.36 -20.92 -9.28
N GLN A 327 -23.97 -21.17 -8.12
CA GLN A 327 -24.95 -20.27 -7.52
C GLN A 327 -24.61 -20.04 -6.06
N LEU A 328 -24.80 -18.80 -5.61
CA LEU A 328 -24.58 -18.41 -4.23
C LEU A 328 -25.76 -17.56 -3.74
N GLN A 329 -26.29 -17.91 -2.58
CA GLN A 329 -27.49 -17.31 -1.97
C GLN A 329 -27.20 -16.92 -0.51
N GLY A 330 -27.91 -15.92 0.02
CA GLY A 330 -27.80 -15.48 1.43
C GLY A 330 -26.73 -14.42 1.71
N LEU A 331 -26.09 -13.88 0.67
CA LEU A 331 -25.13 -12.77 0.76
C LEU A 331 -25.65 -11.53 0.02
N GLU A 332 -26.91 -11.18 0.30
CA GLU A 332 -27.55 -10.00 -0.27
C GLU A 332 -26.86 -8.73 0.22
N GLY A 333 -26.61 -7.78 -0.69
CA GLY A 333 -25.89 -6.53 -0.39
C GLY A 333 -24.37 -6.65 -0.25
N ALA A 334 -23.80 -7.86 -0.35
CA ALA A 334 -22.36 -8.05 -0.30
C ALA A 334 -21.67 -7.75 -1.65
N VAL A 335 -20.52 -7.07 -1.61
CA VAL A 335 -19.68 -6.86 -2.79
C VAL A 335 -18.77 -8.05 -2.99
N LEU A 336 -19.12 -8.90 -3.96
CA LEU A 336 -18.38 -10.11 -4.29
C LEU A 336 -17.52 -9.92 -5.53
N THR A 337 -16.28 -10.40 -5.44
CA THR A 337 -15.33 -10.38 -6.53
C THR A 337 -14.74 -11.77 -6.73
N GLN A 338 -14.51 -12.17 -7.98
CA GLN A 338 -14.00 -13.48 -8.34
C GLN A 338 -12.70 -13.35 -9.12
N ASN A 339 -11.73 -14.24 -8.82
CA ASN A 339 -10.52 -14.35 -9.64
C ASN A 339 -10.66 -15.43 -10.74
N VAL A 340 -9.68 -15.47 -11.64
CA VAL A 340 -9.63 -16.43 -12.77
C VAL A 340 -9.57 -17.91 -12.34
N TYR A 341 -9.15 -18.18 -11.09
CA TYR A 341 -9.10 -19.52 -10.51
C TYR A 341 -10.38 -19.91 -9.78
N GLY A 342 -11.39 -19.04 -9.75
CA GLY A 342 -12.68 -19.28 -9.12
C GLY A 342 -12.67 -19.16 -7.60
N VAL A 343 -11.74 -18.38 -7.03
CA VAL A 343 -11.76 -17.92 -5.64
C VAL A 343 -12.66 -16.68 -5.54
N ILE A 344 -13.53 -16.66 -4.54
CA ILE A 344 -14.43 -15.53 -4.28
C ILE A 344 -13.97 -14.76 -3.05
N LYS A 345 -13.84 -13.46 -3.20
CA LYS A 345 -13.50 -12.51 -2.15
C LYS A 345 -14.70 -11.60 -1.88
N ILE A 346 -15.04 -11.45 -0.60
CA ILE A 346 -15.99 -10.46 -0.10
C ILE A 346 -15.22 -9.21 0.35
N SER A 347 -15.56 -8.07 -0.25
CA SER A 347 -14.92 -6.77 0.05
C SER A 347 -15.72 -5.96 1.06
N GLU A 348 -17.04 -6.09 1.04
CA GLU A 348 -17.96 -5.44 1.96
C GLU A 348 -19.13 -6.39 2.21
N GLY A 349 -19.40 -6.71 3.48
CA GLY A 349 -20.39 -7.71 3.86
C GLY A 349 -20.59 -7.82 5.37
N PRO A 350 -21.47 -8.73 5.82
CA PRO A 350 -21.73 -8.92 7.24
C PRO A 350 -20.52 -9.51 7.97
N GLY A 351 -20.33 -9.16 9.24
CA GLY A 351 -19.26 -9.74 10.08
C GLY A 351 -19.43 -11.24 10.33
N PHE A 352 -20.62 -11.79 10.10
CA PHE A 352 -20.90 -13.22 10.10
C PHE A 352 -21.59 -13.60 8.78
N ALA A 353 -20.89 -14.37 7.95
CA ALA A 353 -21.41 -14.79 6.66
C ALA A 353 -22.11 -16.15 6.79
N GLN A 354 -23.39 -16.18 6.43
CA GLN A 354 -24.17 -17.40 6.29
C GLN A 354 -24.70 -17.48 4.86
N TYR A 355 -24.25 -18.47 4.10
CA TYR A 355 -24.58 -18.55 2.69
C TYR A 355 -24.83 -19.99 2.24
N ARG A 356 -25.57 -20.10 1.14
CA ARG A 356 -25.86 -21.37 0.47
C ARG A 356 -25.17 -21.39 -0.88
N VAL A 357 -24.53 -22.51 -1.18
CA VAL A 357 -23.79 -22.70 -2.44
C VAL A 357 -24.39 -23.87 -3.19
N GLY A 358 -24.81 -23.60 -4.42
CA GLY A 358 -25.21 -24.60 -5.39
C GLY A 358 -24.00 -25.00 -6.25
N TYR A 359 -23.71 -26.29 -6.32
CA TYR A 359 -22.56 -26.83 -7.06
C TYR A 359 -22.90 -28.08 -7.88
N GLN A 360 -22.01 -28.39 -8.83
CA GLN A 360 -22.03 -29.63 -9.62
C GLN A 360 -20.59 -30.12 -9.80
N ASN A 361 -20.36 -31.45 -9.81
CA ASN A 361 -19.04 -32.09 -9.95
C ASN A 361 -18.40 -31.85 -11.33
N PHE A 362 -17.98 -30.63 -11.63
CA PHE A 362 -17.23 -30.27 -12.81
C PHE A 362 -16.23 -29.16 -12.50
N GLU A 363 -15.03 -29.26 -13.08
CA GLU A 363 -13.97 -28.28 -12.96
C GLU A 363 -13.95 -27.36 -14.18
N THR A 364 -14.34 -26.10 -14.00
CA THR A 364 -13.98 -25.05 -14.96
C THR A 364 -12.95 -24.15 -14.27
N MET A 365 -11.68 -24.35 -14.56
CA MET A 365 -10.60 -23.45 -14.16
C MET A 365 -9.91 -22.89 -15.39
N ALA A 366 -9.34 -21.69 -15.25
CA ALA A 366 -8.48 -21.14 -16.29
C ALA A 366 -7.27 -22.08 -16.55
N PRO A 367 -6.78 -22.17 -17.79
CA PRO A 367 -5.60 -22.95 -18.11
C PRO A 367 -4.36 -22.42 -17.35
N PRO A 368 -3.34 -23.28 -17.13
CA PRO A 368 -2.10 -22.86 -16.49
C PRO A 368 -1.39 -21.77 -17.30
N THR A 369 -0.71 -20.88 -16.59
CA THR A 369 0.04 -19.74 -17.12
C THR A 369 1.54 -20.01 -17.05
N GLN A 370 2.36 -19.19 -17.72
CA GLN A 370 3.83 -19.33 -17.64
C GLN A 370 4.37 -19.18 -16.22
N SER A 371 3.70 -18.44 -15.34
CA SER A 371 4.11 -18.34 -13.93
C SER A 371 3.94 -19.64 -13.16
N ASP A 372 3.00 -20.51 -13.58
CA ASP A 372 2.75 -21.80 -12.92
C ASP A 372 3.84 -22.84 -13.23
N LEU A 373 4.76 -22.52 -14.16
CA LEU A 373 5.91 -23.35 -14.51
C LEU A 373 7.19 -22.97 -13.75
N GLN A 374 7.13 -21.94 -12.89
CA GLN A 374 8.31 -21.45 -12.18
C GLN A 374 8.61 -22.28 -10.92
N VAL A 375 9.83 -22.80 -10.86
CA VAL A 375 10.36 -23.53 -9.70
C VAL A 375 11.46 -22.69 -9.04
N PRO A 376 11.51 -22.57 -7.69
CA PRO A 376 12.60 -21.88 -7.02
C PRO A 376 13.95 -22.53 -7.33
N ILE A 377 14.96 -21.71 -7.64
CA ILE A 377 16.30 -22.16 -8.05
C ILE A 377 16.92 -23.12 -7.02
N GLN A 378 16.63 -22.93 -5.73
CA GLN A 378 17.15 -23.75 -4.65
C GLN A 378 16.60 -25.19 -4.65
N GLU A 379 15.39 -25.40 -5.19
CA GLU A 379 14.72 -26.71 -5.19
C GLU A 379 14.99 -27.53 -6.45
N ILE A 380 15.49 -26.88 -7.52
CA ILE A 380 15.76 -27.52 -8.81
C ILE A 380 16.64 -28.78 -8.68
N PRO A 381 17.78 -28.75 -7.96
CA PRO A 381 18.65 -29.93 -7.88
C PRO A 381 17.96 -31.15 -7.25
N ALA A 382 17.14 -30.93 -6.22
CA ALA A 382 16.40 -31.99 -5.54
C ALA A 382 15.27 -32.54 -6.42
N ILE A 383 14.56 -31.65 -7.12
CA ILE A 383 13.49 -32.04 -8.06
C ILE A 383 14.08 -32.83 -9.23
N ASP A 384 15.20 -32.40 -9.80
CA ASP A 384 15.87 -33.10 -10.91
C ASP A 384 16.30 -34.51 -10.50
N GLN A 385 16.80 -34.69 -9.27
CA GLN A 385 17.13 -36.01 -8.73
C GLN A 385 15.90 -36.92 -8.66
N ILE A 386 14.75 -36.41 -8.19
CA ILE A 386 13.49 -37.17 -8.13
C ILE A 386 12.97 -37.49 -9.54
N LEU A 387 13.04 -36.53 -10.47
CA LEU A 387 12.60 -36.72 -11.85
C LEU A 387 13.41 -37.80 -12.57
N GLN A 388 14.72 -37.89 -12.30
CA GLN A 388 15.58 -38.96 -12.78
C GLN A 388 15.21 -40.32 -12.17
N GLU A 389 14.92 -40.35 -10.86
CA GLU A 389 14.57 -41.58 -10.14
C GLU A 389 13.26 -42.18 -10.65
N ILE A 390 12.24 -41.36 -10.90
CA ILE A 390 10.94 -41.83 -11.40
C ILE A 390 10.91 -42.05 -12.91
N GLN A 391 12.02 -41.77 -13.61
CA GLN A 391 12.16 -41.85 -15.07
C GLN A 391 10.98 -41.19 -15.79
N LEU A 392 10.64 -39.95 -15.40
CA LEU A 392 9.45 -39.28 -15.91
C LEU A 392 9.61 -38.96 -17.41
N HIS A 393 9.03 -39.78 -18.29
CA HIS A 393 9.03 -39.53 -19.72
C HIS A 393 7.97 -38.48 -20.08
N LYS A 394 8.34 -37.45 -20.87
CA LYS A 394 7.55 -36.24 -21.18
C LYS A 394 6.26 -36.45 -21.99
N ASN A 395 5.80 -37.68 -22.21
CA ASN A 395 4.89 -37.97 -23.31
C ASN A 395 3.39 -37.93 -22.93
N SER A 396 3.01 -37.90 -21.64
CA SER A 396 1.61 -37.71 -21.23
C SER A 396 1.44 -37.16 -19.79
N PRO A 397 0.73 -36.03 -19.57
CA PRO A 397 0.47 -35.47 -18.24
C PRO A 397 -0.27 -36.41 -17.28
N SER A 398 -1.19 -37.24 -17.78
CA SER A 398 -1.96 -38.17 -16.94
C SER A 398 -1.10 -39.34 -16.42
N GLN A 399 -0.17 -39.81 -17.25
CA GLN A 399 0.81 -40.83 -16.86
C GLN A 399 1.79 -40.27 -15.83
N ALA A 400 2.26 -39.04 -16.03
CA ALA A 400 3.13 -38.35 -15.08
C ALA A 400 2.47 -38.21 -13.69
N LEU A 401 1.21 -37.77 -13.63
CA LEU A 401 0.45 -37.67 -12.38
C LEU A 401 0.30 -39.03 -11.69
N THR A 402 0.11 -40.10 -12.46
CA THR A 402 -0.02 -41.46 -11.92
C THR A 402 1.30 -41.93 -11.29
N GLN A 403 2.44 -41.67 -11.92
CA GLN A 403 3.76 -42.02 -11.38
C GLN A 403 4.09 -41.20 -10.12
N ILE A 404 3.83 -39.89 -10.12
CA ILE A 404 4.02 -39.03 -8.96
C ILE A 404 3.15 -39.50 -7.79
N ARG A 405 1.89 -39.88 -8.04
CA ARG A 405 1.01 -40.42 -6.99
C ARG A 405 1.57 -41.71 -6.38
N LYS A 406 2.11 -42.62 -7.19
CA LYS A 406 2.74 -43.86 -6.71
C LYS A 406 3.96 -43.56 -5.82
N LEU A 407 4.77 -42.57 -6.19
CA LEU A 407 5.93 -42.14 -5.38
C LEU A 407 5.50 -41.76 -3.97
N PHE A 408 4.50 -40.88 -3.83
CA PHE A 408 3.99 -40.45 -2.53
C PHE A 408 3.33 -41.57 -1.73
N GLN A 409 2.66 -42.52 -2.39
CA GLN A 409 2.02 -43.65 -1.72
C GLN A 409 3.01 -44.69 -1.16
N HIS A 410 4.20 -44.82 -1.76
CA HIS A 410 5.15 -45.88 -1.40
C HIS A 410 6.35 -45.41 -0.58
N LYS A 411 6.77 -44.14 -0.73
CA LYS A 411 8.00 -43.64 -0.11
C LYS A 411 7.78 -42.69 1.06
N PHE A 412 6.57 -42.19 1.25
CA PHE A 412 6.27 -41.15 2.23
C PHE A 412 5.21 -41.61 3.21
N ASP A 413 5.38 -41.20 4.46
CA ASP A 413 4.45 -41.41 5.56
C ASP A 413 3.91 -40.05 6.01
N TYR A 414 2.64 -40.02 6.45
CA TYR A 414 2.00 -38.80 6.95
C TYR A 414 2.09 -38.73 8.48
N SER A 415 2.82 -37.74 9.01
CA SER A 415 2.97 -37.51 10.45
C SER A 415 2.88 -36.02 10.78
N LEU A 416 2.30 -35.69 11.96
CA LEU A 416 2.35 -34.34 12.55
C LEU A 416 3.60 -34.10 13.40
N ASP A 417 4.32 -35.18 13.71
CA ASP A 417 5.58 -35.15 14.43
C ASP A 417 6.71 -35.49 13.47
N LEU A 418 7.44 -34.46 13.07
CA LEU A 418 8.63 -34.56 12.24
C LEU A 418 9.84 -34.58 13.18
N THR A 419 10.06 -35.71 13.85
CA THR A 419 11.34 -35.97 14.51
C THR A 419 12.38 -36.29 13.45
N ALA A 420 13.56 -35.67 13.52
CA ALA A 420 14.71 -36.03 12.69
C ALA A 420 15.27 -37.39 13.11
N THR A 421 14.46 -38.45 13.00
CA THR A 421 14.91 -39.82 13.20
C THR A 421 15.50 -40.25 11.87
N ALA A 422 16.82 -40.18 11.79
CA ALA A 422 17.61 -40.67 10.67
C ALA A 422 17.44 -42.20 10.55
N ASP A 423 16.37 -42.66 9.93
CA ASP A 423 16.34 -44.00 9.35
C ASP A 423 16.89 -43.88 7.93
N LYS A 424 18.11 -44.42 7.73
CA LYS A 424 18.99 -44.24 6.55
C LYS A 424 18.39 -44.64 5.19
N LYS A 425 17.12 -45.02 5.12
CA LYS A 425 16.43 -45.45 3.90
C LYS A 425 15.28 -44.54 3.45
N ARG A 426 14.85 -43.54 4.24
CA ARG A 426 13.71 -42.71 3.86
C ARG A 426 13.93 -41.25 4.23
N THR A 427 13.95 -40.41 3.21
CA THR A 427 14.12 -38.96 3.34
C THR A 427 12.80 -38.33 3.78
N ALA A 428 12.79 -37.65 4.92
CA ALA A 428 11.72 -36.73 5.29
C ALA A 428 11.96 -35.38 4.59
N ILE A 429 10.91 -34.80 3.98
CA ILE A 429 10.89 -33.46 3.39
C ILE A 429 10.03 -32.55 4.25
#